data_AF-A0A059CJJ6-F1
#
_entry.id   AF-A0A059CJJ6-F1
#
_cell.length_a   1.000
_cell.length_b   1.000
_cell.length_c   1.000
_cell.angle_alpha   90.00
_cell.angle_beta   90.00
_cell.angle_gamma   90.00
#
_symmetry.space_group_name_H-M   'P 1'
#
loop_
_entity.id
_entity.type
_entity.pdbx_description
1 polymer ?
#
loop_
_entity_poly.entity_id
_entity_poly.type
_entity_poly.pdbx_seq_one_letter_code
_entity_poly.pdbx_strand_id
1 'polypeptide(L)' 'LDSSPQEEFLSLLGGARTSPAVHQFLVNSLGEVGMKRVSKVVCGAGKELQLVVLNHLQ' A
#
# COMPACT_ATOMS: atom_id res chain seq x y z
N LEU A 1 -20.58 7.84 0.62
CA LEU A 1 -20.59 6.37 0.60
C LEU A 1 -19.38 5.97 1.40
N ASP A 2 -19.60 5.58 2.65
CA ASP A 2 -18.52 5.25 3.59
C ASP A 2 -17.76 4.03 3.06
N SER A 3 -16.55 4.26 2.55
CA SER A 3 -15.64 3.19 2.15
C SER A 3 -15.26 2.39 3.39
N SER A 4 -15.27 1.07 3.29
CA SER A 4 -14.72 0.25 4.37
C SER A 4 -13.21 0.52 4.54
N PRO A 5 -12.63 0.35 5.75
CA PRO A 5 -11.18 0.50 5.94
C PRO A 5 -10.35 -0.37 4.99
N GLN A 6 -10.90 -1.50 4.58
CA GLN A 6 -10.27 -2.45 3.67
C GLN A 6 -10.22 -1.92 2.23
N GLU A 7 -11.30 -1.29 1.75
CA GLU A 7 -11.34 -0.64 0.43
C GLU A 7 -10.42 0.58 0.38
N GLU A 8 -10.34 1.37 1.45
CA GLU A 8 -9.40 2.50 1.53
C GLU A 8 -7.94 2.03 1.53
N PHE A 9 -7.65 0.92 2.22
CA PHE A 9 -6.32 0.31 2.22
C PHE A 9 -5.94 -0.26 0.85
N LEU A 10 -6.86 -0.94 0.17
CA LEU A 10 -6.64 -1.43 -1.19
C LEU A 10 -6.43 -0.27 -2.17
N SER A 11 -7.19 0.82 -2.02
CA SER A 11 -7.01 2.04 -2.80
C SER A 11 -5.63 2.67 -2.57
N LEU A 12 -5.18 2.73 -1.31
CA LEU A 12 -3.82 3.18 -0.98
C LEU A 12 -2.74 2.31 -1.65
N LEU A 13 -2.85 0.99 -1.53
CA LEU A 13 -1.90 0.05 -2.12
C LEU A 13 -1.86 0.15 -3.65
N GLY A 14 -3.01 0.38 -4.27
CA GLY A 14 -3.15 0.61 -5.71
C GLY A 14 -2.67 2.00 -6.19
N GLY A 15 -2.19 2.86 -5.29
CA GLY A 15 -1.73 4.21 -5.63
C GLY A 15 -2.84 5.23 -5.88
N ALA A 16 -4.08 4.91 -5.50
CA ALA A 16 -5.20 5.84 -5.59
C ALA A 16 -5.19 6.84 -4.42
N ARG A 17 -5.99 7.90 -4.56
CA ARG A 17 -6.17 8.89 -3.48
C ARG A 17 -6.78 8.21 -2.25
N THR A 18 -6.09 8.30 -1.11
CA THR A 18 -6.64 7.86 0.18
C THR A 18 -7.63 8.88 0.72
N SER A 19 -8.53 8.44 1.60
CA SER A 19 -9.38 9.36 2.35
C SER A 19 -8.54 10.33 3.18
N PRO A 20 -9.06 11.53 3.50
CA PRO A 20 -8.37 12.47 4.38
C PRO A 20 -8.01 11.85 5.73
N ALA A 21 -8.88 10.98 6.29
CA ALA A 21 -8.66 10.32 7.57
C ALA A 21 -7.48 9.34 7.51
N VAL A 22 -7.43 8.48 6.49
CA VAL A 22 -6.30 7.55 6.29
C VAL A 22 -5.02 8.30 5.98
N HIS A 23 -5.09 9.35 5.17
CA HIS A 23 -3.93 10.19 4.89
C HIS A 23 -3.36 10.79 6.17
N GLN A 24 -4.22 11.37 7.02
CA GLN A 24 -3.82 11.95 8.30
C GLN A 24 -3.27 10.90 9.27
N PHE A 25 -3.91 9.74 9.36
CA PHE A 25 -3.41 8.62 10.18
C PHE A 25 -1.99 8.22 9.74
N LEU A 26 -1.77 8.02 8.44
CA LEU A 26 -0.47 7.59 7.91
C LEU A 26 0.62 8.65 8.13
N VAL A 27 0.30 9.92 7.88
CA VAL A 27 1.25 11.03 8.12
C VAL A 27 1.59 11.14 9.61
N ASN A 28 0.62 10.98 10.50
CA ASN A 28 0.85 11.08 11.95
C ASN A 28 1.55 9.85 12.54
N SER A 29 1.27 8.65 12.03
CA SER A 29 1.85 7.41 12.56
C SER A 29 3.22 7.07 11.98
N LEU A 30 3.46 7.36 10.69
CA LEU A 30 4.68 6.97 9.99
C LEU A 30 5.56 8.16 9.60
N GLY A 31 4.97 9.35 9.47
CA GLY A 31 5.61 10.48 8.82
C GLY A 31 5.93 10.23 7.34
N GLU A 32 6.45 11.25 6.66
CA GLU A 32 6.78 11.14 5.23
C GLU A 32 7.87 10.08 4.96
N VAL A 33 8.89 10.02 5.81
CA VAL A 33 10.01 9.08 5.67
C VAL A 33 9.56 7.64 5.91
N GLY A 34 8.76 7.39 6.95
CA GLY A 34 8.22 6.06 7.24
C GLY A 34 7.31 5.58 6.11
N MET A 35 6.45 6.46 5.60
CA MET A 35 5.57 6.15 4.47
C MET A 35 6.36 5.77 3.21
N LYS A 36 7.40 6.53 2.86
CA LYS A 36 8.29 6.22 1.73
C LYS A 36 8.98 4.86 1.89
N ARG A 37 9.43 4.52 3.11
CA ARG A 37 10.06 3.22 3.40
C ARG A 37 9.09 2.06 3.26
N VAL A 38 7.90 2.17 3.86
CA VAL A 38 6.86 1.14 3.79
C VAL A 38 6.44 0.90 2.33
N SER A 39 6.19 1.96 1.58
CA SER A 39 5.85 1.87 0.15
C SER A 39 6.92 1.11 -0.66
N LYS A 40 8.21 1.40 -0.41
CA LYS A 40 9.32 0.72 -1.09
C LYS A 40 9.36 -0.78 -0.77
N VAL A 41 9.18 -1.17 0.50
CA VAL A 41 9.19 -2.57 0.93
C VAL A 41 8.02 -3.34 0.33
N VAL A 42 6.80 -2.78 0.39
CA VAL A 42 5.60 -3.42 -0.18
C VAL A 42 5.75 -3.60 -1.70
N CYS A 43 6.25 -2.58 -2.41
CA CYS A 43 6.52 -2.68 -3.84
C CYS A 43 7.58 -3.74 -4.17
N GLY A 44 8.65 -3.81 -3.37
CA GLY A 44 9.69 -4.85 -3.51
C GLY A 44 9.12 -6.26 -3.36
N ALA A 45 8.38 -6.51 -2.28
CA ALA A 45 7.73 -7.80 -2.03
C ALA A 45 6.75 -8.18 -3.15
N GLY A 46 5.99 -7.22 -3.68
CA GLY A 46 5.09 -7.45 -4.82
C GLY A 46 5.83 -7.94 -6.07
N LYS A 47 7.01 -7.39 -6.36
CA LYS A 47 7.85 -7.85 -7.50
C LYS A 47 8.43 -9.24 -7.28
N GLU A 48 8.90 -9.53 -6.08
CA GLU A 48 9.41 -10.87 -5.73
C GLU A 48 8.29 -11.92 -5.85
N LEU A 49 7.10 -11.62 -5.34
CA LEU A 49 5.94 -12.49 -5.47
C LEU A 49 5.55 -12.71 -6.93
N GLN A 50 5.55 -11.65 -7.75
CA GLN A 50 5.30 -11.75 -9.18
C GLN A 50 6.29 -12.71 -9.86
N LEU A 51 7.59 -12.61 -9.54
CA LEU A 51 8.60 -13.52 -10.08
C LEU A 51 8.34 -14.98 -9.68
N VAL A 52 7.96 -15.23 -8.42
CA VAL A 52 7.61 -16.58 -7.97
C VAL A 52 6.44 -17.14 -8.77
N VAL A 53 5.38 -16.35 -8.96
CA VAL A 53 4.21 -16.78 -9.74
C VAL A 53 4.59 -17.08 -11.18
N LEU A 54 5.31 -16.17 -11.85
CA LEU A 54 5.70 -16.32 -13.24
C LEU A 54 6.63 -17.52 -13.47
N ASN A 55 7.58 -17.77 -12.57
CA ASN A 55 8.60 -18.79 -12.77
C ASN A 55 8.20 -20.18 -12.26
N HIS A 56 7.22 -20.26 -11.36
CA HIS A 56 6.94 -21.51 -10.63
C HIS A 56 5.46 -21.93 -10.61
N LEU A 57 4.51 -21.05 -10.93
CA LEU A 57 3.07 -21.34 -10.80
C LEU A 57 2.26 -21.18 -12.09
N GLN A 58 2.85 -20.59 -13.15
CA GLN A 58 2.28 -20.59 -14.51
C GLN A 58 2.67 -21.85 -15.28
#